data_AF-A0A1J1CYI3-F1
#
_entry.id   AF-A0A1J1CYI3-F1
#
_cell.length_a   1.000
_cell.length_b   1.000
_cell.length_c   1.000
_cell.angle_alpha   90.00
_cell.angle_beta   90.00
_cell.angle_gamma   90.00
#
_symmetry.space_group_name_H-M   'P 1'
#
loop_
_entity.id
_entity.type
_entity.pdbx_description
1 polymer ?
#
loop_
_entity_poly.entity_id
_entity_poly.type
_entity_poly.pdbx_seq_one_letter_code
_entity_poly.pdbx_strand_id
1 'polypeptide(L)'
;MTNVIEFINVNSAFIIMGLTAIMILLFIILIITMISLKKLKEKYKKFMRGSNNRNVEELINDYLDKVDKAKEETEYVKEIYSTIDKRVKACIQKVAIVRYRAFDDVGSDLSYSIAFLDNDNSGVILTSIFGRNESTTYAKPIDKGISRYDLSDEEKQVLENCINNVTEN
;
A
#
# COMPACT_ATOMS: atom_id res chain seq x y z
N MET A 1 -73.13 42.65 -7.84
CA MET A 1 -72.63 42.52 -6.45
C MET A 1 -73.70 42.03 -5.49
N THR A 2 -74.95 42.45 -5.60
CA THR A 2 -76.09 42.01 -4.77
C THR A 2 -76.43 40.52 -4.90
N ASN A 3 -76.46 39.96 -6.12
CA ASN A 3 -76.80 38.54 -6.34
C ASN A 3 -75.82 37.53 -5.70
N VAL A 4 -74.53 37.90 -5.55
CA VAL A 4 -73.51 37.04 -4.91
C VAL A 4 -73.69 37.05 -3.40
N ILE A 5 -74.04 38.21 -2.83
CA ILE A 5 -74.28 38.37 -1.39
C ILE A 5 -75.56 37.62 -0.97
N GLU A 6 -76.60 37.65 -1.79
CA GLU A 6 -77.84 36.90 -1.56
C GLU A 6 -77.59 35.38 -1.56
N PHE A 7 -76.81 34.87 -2.51
CA PHE A 7 -76.43 33.46 -2.59
C PHE A 7 -75.59 33.00 -1.39
N ILE A 8 -74.66 33.84 -0.92
CA ILE A 8 -73.86 33.57 0.28
C ILE A 8 -74.74 33.54 1.53
N ASN A 9 -75.72 34.44 1.67
CA ASN A 9 -76.59 34.46 2.83
C ASN A 9 -77.48 33.21 2.91
N VAL A 10 -78.04 32.76 1.78
CA VAL A 10 -78.87 31.53 1.71
C VAL A 10 -78.05 30.27 2.04
N ASN A 11 -76.77 30.21 1.64
CA ASN A 11 -75.90 29.04 1.84
C ASN A 11 -74.87 29.19 2.97
N SER A 12 -74.97 30.24 3.77
CA SER A 12 -73.98 30.63 4.80
C SER A 12 -73.71 29.51 5.81
N ALA A 13 -74.76 28.80 6.24
CA ALA A 13 -74.64 27.67 7.17
C ALA A 13 -73.79 26.50 6.61
N PHE A 14 -73.93 26.17 5.32
CA PHE A 14 -73.15 25.11 4.68
C PHE A 14 -71.68 25.51 4.52
N ILE A 15 -71.41 26.77 4.17
CA ILE A 15 -70.04 27.30 4.05
C ILE A 15 -69.34 27.27 5.42
N ILE A 16 -70.03 27.69 6.48
CA ILE A 16 -69.50 27.66 7.85
C ILE A 16 -69.19 26.22 8.29
N MET A 17 -70.08 25.26 8.01
CA MET A 17 -69.85 23.85 8.35
C MET A 17 -68.67 23.23 7.60
N GLY A 18 -68.48 23.58 6.32
CA GLY A 18 -67.31 23.17 5.56
C GLY A 18 -66.01 23.72 6.14
N LEU A 19 -66.01 25.01 6.52
CA LEU A 19 -64.86 25.66 7.13
C LEU A 19 -64.50 25.07 8.51
N THR A 20 -65.49 24.75 9.35
CA THR A 20 -65.23 24.12 10.65
C THR A 20 -64.67 22.72 10.50
N ALA A 21 -65.16 21.92 9.54
CA ALA A 21 -64.60 20.61 9.23
C ALA A 21 -63.13 20.69 8.77
N ILE A 22 -62.81 21.65 7.88
CA ILE A 22 -61.43 21.90 7.44
C ILE A 22 -60.55 22.33 8.62
N MET A 23 -61.06 23.16 9.52
CA MET A 23 -60.32 23.62 10.70
C MET A 23 -59.98 22.45 11.65
N ILE A 24 -60.92 21.53 11.86
CA ILE A 24 -60.69 20.31 12.67
C ILE A 24 -59.66 19.40 11.98
N LEU A 25 -59.77 19.22 10.67
CA LEU A 25 -58.81 18.42 9.89
C LEU A 25 -57.39 18.98 10.02
N LEU A 26 -57.22 20.29 9.83
CA LEU A 26 -55.93 20.96 9.99
C LEU A 26 -55.39 20.82 11.41
N PHE A 27 -56.26 20.89 12.42
CA PHE A 27 -55.88 20.70 13.82
C PHE A 27 -55.35 19.27 14.09
N ILE A 28 -56.00 18.25 13.53
CA ILE A 28 -55.55 16.85 13.63
C ILE A 28 -54.17 16.69 12.98
N ILE A 29 -53.96 17.25 11.78
CA ILE A 29 -52.66 17.21 11.09
C ILE A 29 -51.58 17.91 11.92
N LEU A 30 -51.90 19.03 12.55
CA LEU A 30 -50.98 19.77 13.42
C LEU A 30 -50.56 18.94 14.65
N ILE A 31 -51.48 18.18 15.25
CA ILE A 31 -51.15 17.26 16.35
C ILE A 31 -50.25 16.13 15.87
N ILE A 32 -50.58 15.49 14.74
CA ILE A 32 -49.79 14.38 14.18
C ILE A 32 -48.36 14.85 13.86
N THR A 33 -48.22 16.01 13.23
CA THR A 33 -46.91 16.60 12.90
C THR A 33 -46.11 16.92 14.16
N MET A 34 -46.72 17.50 15.21
CA MET A 34 -46.04 17.73 16.49
C MET A 34 -45.52 16.43 17.15
N ILE A 35 -46.32 15.36 17.13
CA ILE A 35 -45.91 14.05 17.68
C ILE A 35 -44.75 13.47 16.88
N SER A 36 -44.84 13.51 15.54
CA SER A 36 -43.79 13.02 14.65
C SER A 36 -42.48 13.79 14.86
N LEU A 37 -42.55 15.12 14.97
CA LEU A 37 -41.39 15.98 15.19
C LEU A 37 -40.69 15.66 16.53
N LYS A 38 -41.45 15.44 17.59
CA LYS A 38 -40.90 15.03 18.91
C LYS A 38 -40.18 13.67 18.81
N LYS A 39 -40.79 12.68 18.16
CA LYS A 39 -40.19 11.36 17.95
C LYS A 39 -38.90 11.44 17.13
N LEU A 40 -38.89 12.26 16.07
CA LEU A 40 -37.71 12.48 15.23
C LEU A 40 -36.57 13.13 16.02
N LYS A 41 -36.87 14.17 16.80
CA LYS A 41 -35.89 14.87 17.65
C LYS A 41 -35.27 13.94 18.70
N GLU A 42 -36.08 13.09 19.33
CA GLU A 42 -35.59 12.10 20.30
C GLU A 42 -34.70 11.03 19.63
N LYS A 43 -35.09 10.53 18.45
CA LYS A 43 -34.26 9.57 17.69
C LYS A 43 -32.93 10.21 17.27
N TYR A 44 -32.96 11.45 16.79
CA TYR A 44 -31.77 12.22 16.43
C TYR A 44 -30.84 12.46 17.62
N LYS A 45 -31.40 12.87 18.78
CA LYS A 45 -30.64 13.07 20.02
C LYS A 45 -30.00 11.78 20.52
N LYS A 46 -30.71 10.64 20.44
CA LYS A 46 -30.17 9.32 20.80
C LYS A 46 -29.06 8.88 19.84
N PHE A 47 -29.22 9.13 18.55
CA PHE A 47 -28.20 8.83 17.54
C PHE A 47 -26.93 9.67 17.77
N MET A 48 -27.08 10.98 18.01
CA MET A 48 -25.94 11.89 18.24
C MET A 48 -25.25 11.67 19.59
N ARG A 49 -25.94 11.22 20.64
CA ARG A 49 -25.33 10.93 21.95
C ARG A 49 -24.50 9.64 21.97
N GLY A 50 -24.51 8.87 20.88
CA GLY A 50 -23.76 7.62 20.73
C GLY A 50 -24.15 6.54 21.75
N SER A 51 -23.62 5.33 21.57
CA SER A 51 -23.86 4.21 22.49
C SER A 51 -23.10 4.35 23.82
N ASN A 52 -22.21 5.34 23.96
CA ASN A 52 -21.22 5.35 25.03
C ASN A 52 -20.91 6.75 25.61
N ASN A 53 -21.91 7.65 25.65
CA ASN A 53 -21.76 9.03 26.13
C ASN A 53 -20.81 9.91 25.29
N ARG A 54 -20.31 9.41 24.15
CA ARG A 54 -19.49 10.15 23.18
C ARG A 54 -20.35 10.64 22.03
N ASN A 55 -20.13 11.89 21.61
CA ASN A 55 -20.81 12.43 20.43
C ASN A 55 -20.28 11.74 19.17
N VAL A 56 -21.13 11.56 18.16
CA VAL A 56 -20.75 10.99 16.86
C VAL A 56 -19.59 11.78 16.22
N GLU A 57 -19.58 13.09 16.42
CA GLU A 57 -18.48 13.97 15.99
C GLU A 57 -17.13 13.60 16.62
N GLU A 58 -17.12 13.32 17.93
CA GLU A 58 -15.91 12.90 18.65
C GLU A 58 -15.41 11.54 18.16
N LEU A 59 -16.34 10.62 17.86
CA LEU A 59 -16.01 9.32 17.27
C LEU A 59 -15.40 9.48 15.88
N ILE A 60 -15.97 10.33 15.03
CA ILE A 60 -15.45 10.61 13.69
C ILE A 60 -14.04 11.21 13.80
N ASN A 61 -13.84 12.19 14.67
CA ASN A 61 -12.53 12.81 14.86
C ASN A 61 -11.48 11.80 15.37
N ASP A 62 -11.83 10.95 16.34
CA ASP A 62 -10.92 9.88 16.80
C ASP A 62 -10.57 8.87 15.69
N TYR A 63 -11.53 8.53 14.83
CA TYR A 63 -11.25 7.69 13.66
C TYR A 63 -10.41 8.40 12.60
N LEU A 64 -10.62 9.70 12.36
CA LEU A 64 -9.80 10.50 11.44
C LEU A 64 -8.36 10.56 11.95
N ASP A 65 -8.16 10.87 13.24
CA ASP A 65 -6.83 10.88 13.87
C ASP A 65 -6.13 9.51 13.77
N LYS A 66 -6.88 8.42 13.93
CA LYS A 66 -6.33 7.07 13.77
C LYS A 66 -5.94 6.76 12.33
N VAL A 67 -6.73 7.21 11.36
CA VAL A 67 -6.43 7.05 9.93
C VAL A 67 -5.19 7.87 9.57
N ASP A 68 -5.07 9.10 10.06
CA ASP A 68 -3.91 9.95 9.82
C ASP A 68 -2.64 9.36 10.43
N LYS A 69 -2.70 8.87 11.67
CA LYS A 69 -1.58 8.16 12.30
C LYS A 69 -1.17 6.90 11.54
N ALA A 70 -2.13 6.09 11.12
CA ALA A 70 -1.86 4.89 10.33
C ALA A 70 -1.23 5.22 8.96
N LYS A 71 -1.63 6.34 8.37
CA LYS A 71 -1.01 6.86 7.14
C LYS A 71 0.43 7.29 7.39
N GLU A 72 0.70 8.05 8.44
CA GLU A 72 2.07 8.45 8.82
C GLU A 72 2.97 7.23 9.06
N GLU A 73 2.49 6.23 9.80
CA GLU A 73 3.22 4.97 10.02
C GLU A 73 3.50 4.23 8.70
N THR A 74 2.53 4.22 7.79
CA THR A 74 2.68 3.59 6.47
C THR A 74 3.74 4.31 5.61
N GLU A 75 3.75 5.64 5.62
CA GLU A 75 4.76 6.44 4.91
C GLU A 75 6.17 6.18 5.47
N TYR A 76 6.30 6.14 6.80
CA TYR A 76 7.55 5.79 7.48
C TYR A 76 8.04 4.38 7.15
N VAL A 77 7.15 3.38 7.17
CA VAL A 77 7.48 2.00 6.80
C VAL A 77 7.94 1.92 5.33
N LYS A 78 7.31 2.68 4.44
CA LYS A 78 7.70 2.73 3.02
C LYS A 78 9.11 3.30 2.83
N GLU A 79 9.49 4.30 3.62
CA GLU A 79 10.83 4.87 3.60
C GLU A 79 11.89 3.86 4.07
N ILE A 80 11.62 3.15 5.17
CA ILE A 80 12.48 2.08 5.67
C ILE A 80 12.62 0.98 4.60
N TYR A 81 11.49 0.55 4.03
CA TYR A 81 11.50 -0.48 2.98
C TYR A 81 12.34 -0.06 1.78
N SER A 82 12.20 1.18 1.29
CA SER A 82 13.03 1.67 0.19
C SER A 82 14.51 1.67 0.54
N THR A 83 14.86 1.95 1.79
CA THR A 83 16.25 1.94 2.25
C THR A 83 16.81 0.52 2.33
N ILE A 84 16.01 -0.43 2.84
CA ILE A 84 16.38 -1.84 2.90
C ILE A 84 16.52 -2.41 1.49
N ASP A 85 15.57 -2.17 0.58
CA ASP A 85 15.62 -2.65 -0.80
C ASP A 85 16.89 -2.19 -1.52
N LYS A 86 17.27 -0.91 -1.37
CA LYS A 86 18.54 -0.38 -1.92
C LYS A 86 19.76 -1.08 -1.34
N ARG A 87 19.78 -1.34 -0.04
CA ARG A 87 20.90 -2.04 0.62
C ARG A 87 20.99 -3.49 0.18
N VAL A 88 19.86 -4.20 0.11
CA VAL A 88 19.79 -5.60 -0.32
C VAL A 88 20.22 -5.75 -1.77
N LYS A 89 19.78 -4.87 -2.66
CA LYS A 89 20.22 -4.87 -4.07
C LYS A 89 21.73 -4.75 -4.25
N ALA A 90 22.38 -4.00 -3.36
CA ALA A 90 23.85 -3.81 -3.35
C ALA A 90 24.61 -4.92 -2.60
N CYS A 91 23.92 -5.84 -1.92
CA CYS A 91 24.56 -7.00 -1.32
C CYS A 91 24.90 -8.05 -2.39
N ILE A 92 25.97 -8.80 -2.15
CA ILE A 92 26.27 -9.99 -2.94
C ILE A 92 25.16 -11.02 -2.73
N GLN A 93 24.52 -11.43 -3.81
CA GLN A 93 23.41 -12.37 -3.80
C GLN A 93 23.58 -13.50 -4.84
N LYS A 94 24.50 -13.33 -5.79
CA LYS A 94 24.82 -14.35 -6.80
C LYS A 94 26.26 -14.82 -6.58
N VAL A 95 26.43 -16.13 -6.44
CA VAL A 95 27.74 -16.75 -6.24
C VAL A 95 27.86 -17.97 -7.14
N ALA A 96 28.98 -18.08 -7.84
CA ALA A 96 29.35 -19.26 -8.61
C ALA A 96 30.84 -19.53 -8.48
N ILE A 97 31.22 -20.80 -8.60
CA ILE A 97 32.60 -21.26 -8.56
C ILE A 97 32.87 -22.20 -9.73
N VAL A 98 34.04 -22.03 -10.35
CA VAL A 98 34.60 -22.97 -11.32
C VAL A 98 35.98 -23.38 -10.84
N ARG A 99 36.23 -24.69 -10.77
CA ARG A 99 37.54 -25.27 -10.46
C ARG A 99 38.15 -25.83 -11.74
N TYR A 100 39.44 -25.66 -11.90
CA TYR A 100 40.15 -26.06 -13.10
C TYR A 100 41.63 -26.30 -12.84
N ARG A 101 42.30 -26.82 -13.86
CA ARG A 101 43.74 -27.03 -13.89
C ARG A 101 44.38 -25.98 -14.78
N ALA A 102 45.14 -25.06 -14.18
CA ALA A 102 45.83 -24.00 -14.93
C ALA A 102 47.14 -24.48 -15.59
N PHE A 103 47.73 -25.59 -15.09
CA PHE A 103 48.97 -26.16 -15.61
C PHE A 103 48.91 -27.69 -15.64
N ASP A 104 49.39 -28.30 -16.73
CA ASP A 104 49.33 -29.75 -16.94
C ASP A 104 50.18 -30.57 -15.95
N ASP A 105 51.17 -29.94 -15.31
CA ASP A 105 52.09 -30.58 -14.36
C ASP A 105 51.53 -30.69 -12.93
N VAL A 106 50.32 -30.17 -12.69
CA VAL A 106 49.61 -30.27 -11.41
C VAL A 106 48.51 -31.33 -11.53
N GLY A 107 48.59 -32.39 -10.73
CA GLY A 107 47.70 -33.55 -10.81
C GLY A 107 46.25 -33.34 -10.32
N SER A 108 45.84 -32.12 -9.95
CA SER A 108 44.52 -31.83 -9.38
C SER A 108 44.02 -30.43 -9.77
N ASP A 109 42.70 -30.23 -9.73
CA ASP A 109 42.03 -28.96 -10.06
C ASP A 109 42.07 -28.01 -8.84
N LEU A 110 43.28 -27.54 -8.55
CA LEU A 110 43.59 -26.68 -7.41
C LEU A 110 43.41 -25.19 -7.74
N SER A 111 43.31 -24.84 -9.02
CA SER A 111 42.99 -23.48 -9.44
C SER A 111 41.48 -23.27 -9.43
N TYR A 112 41.05 -22.04 -9.16
CA TYR A 112 39.63 -21.70 -9.10
C TYR A 112 39.37 -20.25 -9.49
N SER A 113 38.15 -20.01 -9.98
CA SER A 113 37.57 -18.68 -10.15
C SER A 113 36.21 -18.67 -9.45
N ILE A 114 35.97 -17.64 -8.63
CA ILE A 114 34.73 -17.44 -7.87
C ILE A 114 34.19 -16.06 -8.21
N ALA A 115 32.94 -16.01 -8.67
CA ALA A 115 32.24 -14.75 -8.91
C ALA A 115 31.32 -14.43 -7.71
N PHE A 116 31.43 -13.21 -7.21
CA PHE A 116 30.53 -12.63 -6.21
C PHE A 116 29.86 -11.42 -6.84
N LEU A 117 28.56 -11.52 -7.16
CA LEU A 117 27.81 -10.44 -7.80
C LEU A 117 26.57 -10.04 -7.00
N ASP A 118 26.25 -8.76 -7.07
CA ASP A 118 25.01 -8.18 -6.56
C ASP A 118 23.82 -8.39 -7.51
N ASN A 119 22.69 -7.74 -7.24
CA ASN A 119 21.51 -7.87 -8.09
C ASN A 119 21.70 -7.37 -9.52
N ASP A 120 22.50 -6.32 -9.67
CA ASP A 120 22.76 -5.66 -10.94
C ASP A 120 23.98 -6.26 -11.66
N ASN A 121 24.42 -7.45 -11.27
CA ASN A 121 25.59 -8.17 -11.81
C ASN A 121 26.92 -7.42 -11.62
N SER A 122 27.01 -6.57 -10.60
CA SER A 122 28.24 -5.86 -10.25
C SER A 122 28.89 -6.52 -9.03
N GLY A 123 30.22 -6.51 -8.97
CA GLY A 123 30.95 -7.15 -7.89
C GLY A 123 32.37 -7.50 -8.29
N VAL A 124 32.79 -8.72 -7.99
CA VAL A 124 34.18 -9.14 -8.15
C VAL A 124 34.29 -10.61 -8.51
N ILE A 125 35.28 -10.93 -9.35
CA ILE A 125 35.75 -12.30 -9.56
C ILE A 125 37.08 -12.44 -8.85
N LEU A 126 37.18 -13.43 -7.97
CA LEU A 126 38.42 -13.86 -7.33
C LEU A 126 38.94 -15.10 -8.04
N THR A 127 40.18 -15.03 -8.51
CA THR A 127 40.83 -16.12 -9.20
C THR A 127 42.12 -16.49 -8.50
N SER A 128 42.30 -17.78 -8.26
CA SER A 128 43.53 -18.35 -7.72
C SER A 128 44.10 -19.34 -8.72
N ILE A 129 45.32 -19.09 -9.14
CA ILE A 129 46.09 -19.98 -10.01
C ILE A 129 47.10 -20.70 -9.12
N PHE A 130 46.95 -22.01 -9.01
CA PHE A 130 47.82 -22.86 -8.21
C PHE A 130 48.90 -23.47 -9.10
N GLY A 131 50.16 -23.07 -8.90
CA GLY A 131 51.33 -23.64 -9.52
C GLY A 131 52.07 -24.62 -8.59
N ARG A 132 53.17 -25.18 -9.09
CA ARG A 132 53.93 -26.23 -8.37
C ARG A 132 54.59 -25.76 -7.08
N ASN A 133 55.09 -24.52 -7.07
CA ASN A 133 55.84 -23.96 -5.94
C ASN A 133 55.14 -22.74 -5.29
N GLU A 134 54.16 -22.15 -5.98
CA GLU A 134 53.47 -20.95 -5.54
C GLU A 134 52.02 -20.92 -6.03
N SER A 135 51.18 -20.15 -5.35
CA SER A 135 49.81 -19.88 -5.76
C SER A 135 49.64 -18.36 -5.80
N THR A 136 49.07 -17.85 -6.89
CA THR A 136 48.76 -16.43 -7.03
C THR A 136 47.27 -16.23 -7.03
N THR A 137 46.79 -15.33 -6.18
CA THR A 137 45.38 -14.94 -6.12
C THR A 137 45.24 -13.47 -6.49
N TYR A 138 44.31 -13.18 -7.38
CA TYR A 138 43.98 -11.82 -7.79
C TYR A 138 42.47 -11.65 -7.94
N ALA A 139 42.04 -10.40 -8.03
CA ALA A 139 40.63 -10.04 -8.14
C ALA A 139 40.41 -9.08 -9.30
N LYS A 140 39.38 -9.35 -10.10
CA LYS A 140 38.94 -8.46 -11.19
C LYS A 140 37.55 -7.90 -10.86
N PRO A 141 37.37 -6.57 -10.86
CA PRO A 141 36.06 -5.97 -10.64
C PRO A 141 35.15 -6.18 -11.85
N ILE A 142 33.87 -6.42 -11.59
CA ILE A 142 32.81 -6.54 -12.57
C ILE A 142 31.82 -5.39 -12.38
N ASP A 143 31.49 -4.70 -13.46
CA ASP A 143 30.49 -3.63 -13.50
C ASP A 143 29.38 -4.07 -14.47
N LYS A 144 28.19 -4.34 -13.93
CA LYS A 144 27.00 -4.77 -14.69
C LYS A 144 27.24 -5.95 -15.64
N GLY A 145 27.96 -6.96 -15.15
CA GLY A 145 28.30 -8.16 -15.92
C GLY A 145 29.44 -7.96 -16.93
N ILE A 146 30.14 -6.83 -16.89
CA ILE A 146 31.25 -6.53 -17.79
C ILE A 146 32.51 -6.24 -16.97
N SER A 147 33.62 -6.90 -17.31
CA SER A 147 34.94 -6.60 -16.74
C SER A 147 35.65 -5.53 -17.57
N ARG A 148 36.37 -4.63 -16.89
CA ARG A 148 37.28 -3.69 -17.57
C ARG A 148 38.59 -4.35 -18.02
N TYR A 149 38.89 -5.52 -17.47
CA TYR A 149 40.08 -6.31 -17.77
C TYR A 149 39.68 -7.54 -18.56
N ASP A 150 40.57 -8.01 -19.43
CA ASP A 150 40.35 -9.26 -20.15
C ASP A 150 40.19 -10.42 -19.16
N LEU A 151 39.15 -11.21 -19.39
CA LEU A 151 38.83 -12.40 -18.62
C LEU A 151 39.37 -13.64 -19.34
N SER A 152 39.94 -14.58 -18.59
CA SER A 152 40.23 -15.94 -19.05
C SER A 152 38.92 -16.67 -19.38
N ASP A 153 39.02 -17.81 -20.06
CA ASP A 153 37.82 -18.56 -20.44
C ASP A 153 37.10 -19.12 -19.20
N GLU A 154 37.84 -19.50 -18.16
CA GLU A 154 37.27 -19.93 -16.87
C GLU A 154 36.64 -18.77 -16.09
N GLU A 155 37.22 -17.57 -16.15
CA GLU A 155 36.63 -16.36 -15.56
C GLU A 155 35.34 -15.95 -16.29
N LYS A 156 35.29 -16.06 -17.61
CA LYS A 156 34.06 -15.84 -18.40
C LYS A 156 33.00 -16.86 -18.05
N GLN A 157 33.39 -18.13 -17.94
CA GLN A 157 32.48 -19.22 -17.60
C GLN A 157 31.86 -19.02 -16.21
N VAL A 158 32.65 -18.66 -15.18
CA VAL A 158 32.09 -18.43 -13.85
C VAL A 158 31.18 -17.20 -13.82
N LEU A 159 31.48 -16.17 -14.61
CA LEU A 159 30.64 -14.98 -14.75
C LEU A 159 29.29 -15.33 -15.37
N GLU A 160 29.26 -16.06 -16.49
CA GLU A 160 28.01 -16.53 -17.10
C GLU A 160 27.20 -17.40 -16.13
N ASN A 161 27.85 -18.37 -15.47
CA ASN A 161 27.18 -19.24 -14.50
C ASN A 161 26.56 -18.43 -13.35
N CYS A 162 27.27 -17.40 -12.85
CA CYS A 162 26.79 -16.56 -11.76
C CYS A 162 25.59 -15.70 -12.17
N ILE A 163 25.60 -15.16 -13.40
CA ILE A 163 24.49 -14.38 -13.95
C ILE A 163 23.26 -15.26 -14.20
N ASN A 164 23.47 -16.47 -14.72
CA ASN A 164 22.39 -17.39 -15.10
C ASN A 164 21.79 -18.16 -13.91
N ASN A 165 22.53 -18.37 -12.81
CA ASN A 165 22.07 -19.12 -11.63
C ASN A 165 20.83 -18.54 -10.93
N VAL A 166 20.48 -17.27 -11.18
CA VAL A 166 19.25 -16.67 -10.65
C VAL A 166 18.00 -17.05 -11.46
N THR A 167 18.19 -17.57 -12.68
CA THR A 167 17.08 -17.94 -13.57
C THR A 167 16.56 -19.37 -13.35
N GLU A 168 17.28 -20.21 -12.60
CA GLU A 168 16.96 -21.63 -12.41
C GLU A 168 16.33 -21.97 -11.04
N ASN A 169 16.05 -20.97 -10.18
CA ASN A 169 15.33 -21.15 -8.90
C ASN A 169 14.00 -20.39 -8.88
#